data_AF-A0A2G9T7L4-F1
#
_entry.id   AF-A0A2G9T7L4-F1
#
_cell.length_a   1.000
_cell.length_b   1.000
_cell.length_c   1.000
_cell.angle_alpha   90.00
_cell.angle_beta   90.00
_cell.angle_gamma   90.00
#
_symmetry.space_group_name_H-M   'P 1'
#
loop_
_entity.id
_entity.type
_entity.pdbx_description
1 polymer ?
#
loop_
_entity_poly.entity_id
_entity_poly.type
_entity_poly.pdbx_seq_one_letter_code
_entity_poly.pdbx_strand_id
1 'polypeptide(L)' 'YQPVPFETLFADNMFPPGADNARLTASKARDLLARMLVIDPEKRISVDDAIAHEYVNVWYDASE' A
#
# COMPACT_ATOMS: atom_id res chain seq x y z
N TYR A 1 3.48 2.98 24.43
CA TYR A 1 2.71 2.45 23.29
C TYR A 1 3.55 1.36 22.65
N GLN A 2 3.04 0.13 22.55
CA GLN A 2 3.73 -0.92 21.80
C GLN A 2 3.41 -0.77 20.30
N PRO A 3 4.40 -0.88 19.40
CA PRO A 3 4.13 -0.86 17.97
C PRO A 3 3.31 -2.09 17.58
N VAL A 4 2.17 -1.85 16.94
CA VAL A 4 1.31 -2.91 16.39
C VAL A 4 1.79 -3.19 14.97
N PRO A 5 2.07 -4.45 14.60
CA PRO A 5 2.45 -4.81 13.23
C PRO A 5 1.36 -4.42 12.22
N PHE A 6 1.76 -4.00 11.02
CA PHE A 6 0.82 -3.67 9.93
C PHE A 6 -0.07 -4.84 9.53
N GLU A 7 0.38 -6.08 9.73
CA GLU A 7 -0.40 -7.29 9.49
C GLU A 7 -1.56 -7.45 10.49
N THR A 8 -1.38 -6.94 11.71
CA THR A 8 -2.44 -6.92 12.73
C THR A 8 -3.37 -5.73 12.53
N LEU A 9 -2.83 -4.57 12.14
CA LEU A 9 -3.62 -3.39 11.81
C LEU A 9 -4.46 -3.58 10.55
N PHE A 10 -3.89 -4.26 9.55
CA PHE A 10 -4.48 -4.52 8.24
C PHE A 10 -4.48 -6.00 7.93
N ALA A 11 -5.26 -6.80 8.66
CA ALA A 11 -5.33 -8.25 8.48
C ALA A 11 -5.85 -8.66 7.08
N ASP A 12 -5.46 -9.86 6.62
CA ASP A 12 -5.78 -10.35 5.27
C ASP A 12 -7.29 -10.44 4.99
N ASN A 13 -8.11 -10.66 6.02
CA ASN A 13 -9.56 -10.70 5.92
C ASN A 13 -10.20 -9.34 5.63
N MET A 14 -9.46 -8.23 5.76
CA MET A 14 -9.93 -6.90 5.40
C MET A 14 -9.71 -6.57 3.92
N PHE A 15 -8.98 -7.42 3.21
CA PHE A 15 -8.77 -7.31 1.77
C PHE A 15 -9.64 -8.33 1.02
N PRO A 16 -10.16 -7.97 -0.17
CA PRO A 16 -10.98 -8.88 -0.94
C PRO A 16 -10.18 -10.13 -1.36
N PRO A 17 -10.68 -11.35 -1.11
CA PRO A 17 -10.03 -12.57 -1.56
C PRO A 17 -10.18 -12.68 -3.09
N GLY A 18 -9.05 -12.70 -3.81
CA GLY A 18 -9.03 -13.04 -5.23
C GLY A 18 -9.18 -11.86 -6.18
N ALA A 19 -8.33 -10.84 -6.07
CA ALA A 19 -8.07 -10.03 -7.25
C ALA A 19 -7.35 -10.92 -8.28
N ASP A 20 -7.96 -11.12 -9.46
CA ASP A 20 -7.38 -11.89 -10.58
C ASP A 20 -6.06 -11.30 -11.10
N ASN A 21 -5.69 -10.12 -10.62
CA ASN A 21 -4.47 -9.44 -10.96
C ASN A 21 -3.43 -9.65 -9.84
N ALA A 22 -2.31 -10.31 -10.15
CA ALA A 22 -1.18 -10.50 -9.24
C ALA A 22 -0.59 -9.18 -8.68
N ARG A 23 -0.97 -8.04 -9.27
CA ARG A 23 -0.63 -6.68 -8.80
C ARG A 23 -1.58 -6.12 -7.73
N LEU A 24 -2.77 -6.66 -7.56
CA LEU A 24 -3.79 -6.21 -6.61
C LEU A 24 -3.93 -7.16 -5.42
N THR A 25 -2.80 -7.50 -4.78
CA THR A 25 -2.80 -8.39 -3.61
C THR A 25 -2.89 -7.61 -2.30
N ALA A 26 -3.45 -8.25 -1.27
CA ALA A 26 -3.46 -7.73 0.10
C ALA A 26 -2.07 -7.32 0.59
N SER A 27 -1.05 -8.10 0.22
CA SER A 27 0.36 -7.81 0.53
C SER A 27 0.84 -6.48 -0.06
N LYS A 28 0.56 -6.21 -1.34
CA LYS A 28 0.94 -4.95 -2.00
C LYS A 28 0.17 -3.75 -1.44
N ALA A 29 -1.11 -3.94 -1.11
CA ALA A 29 -1.90 -2.90 -0.44
C ALA A 29 -1.33 -2.54 0.94
N ARG A 30 -0.98 -3.56 1.73
CA ARG A 30 -0.39 -3.40 3.06
C ARG A 30 0.99 -2.73 2.99
N ASP A 31 1.82 -3.07 2.01
CA ASP A 31 3.13 -2.42 1.81
C ASP A 31 2.98 -0.92 1.55
N LEU A 32 2.06 -0.53 0.66
CA LEU A 32 1.78 0.88 0.40
C LEU A 32 1.33 1.61 1.67
N LEU A 33 0.38 1.03 2.42
CA LEU A 33 -0.08 1.61 3.69
C LEU A 33 1.05 1.74 4.70
N ALA A 34 1.97 0.78 4.77
CA ALA A 34 3.13 0.83 5.66
C ALA A 34 4.07 1.99 5.34
N ARG A 35 4.21 2.34 4.06
CA ARG A 35 5.05 3.46 3.60
C ARG A 35 4.34 4.82 3.68
N MET A 36 3.01 4.85 3.63
CA MET A 36 2.20 6.07 3.76
C MET A 36 1.94 6.46 5.21
N LEU A 37 1.62 5.49 6.07
CA LEU A 37 1.28 5.70 7.49
C LEU A 37 2.53 5.76 8.37
N VAL A 38 3.57 6.45 7.88
CA VAL A 38 4.80 6.72 8.61
C VAL A 38 4.65 8.06 9.34
N ILE A 39 4.88 8.05 10.65
CA ILE A 39 4.77 9.25 11.51
C ILE A 39 5.79 10.31 11.08
N ASP A 40 7.02 9.86 10.82
CA ASP A 40 8.12 10.69 10.37
C ASP A 40 7.94 11.08 8.89
N PRO A 41 7.71 12.37 8.56
CA PRO A 41 7.49 12.81 7.20
C PRO A 41 8.73 12.64 6.32
N GLU A 42 9.94 12.63 6.87
CA GLU A 42 11.17 12.43 6.07
C GLU A 42 11.33 10.97 5.63
N LYS A 43 10.69 10.04 6.34
CA LYS A 43 10.67 8.61 6.00
C LYS A 43 9.39 8.18 5.28
N ARG A 44 8.40 9.06 5.17
CA ARG A 44 7.14 8.80 4.49
C ARG A 44 7.37 8.78 2.98
N ILE A 45 6.73 7.85 2.30
CA ILE A 45 6.77 7.80 0.83
C ILE A 45 6.30 9.11 0.21
N SER A 46 6.97 9.54 -0.85
CA SER A 46 6.55 10.70 -1.63
C SER A 46 5.28 10.38 -2.43
N VAL A 47 4.60 11.41 -2.91
CA VAL A 47 3.40 11.23 -3.76
C VAL A 47 3.78 10.52 -5.06
N ASP A 48 4.88 10.92 -5.69
CA ASP A 48 5.35 10.34 -6.95
C ASP A 48 5.70 8.85 -6.78
N ASP A 49 6.38 8.48 -5.70
CA ASP A 49 6.70 7.08 -5.38
C ASP A 49 5.45 6.26 -5.06
N ALA A 50 4.43 6.87 -4.45
CA ALA A 50 3.16 6.22 -4.16
C ALA A 50 2.36 5.93 -5.44
N ILE A 51 2.43 6.81 -6.44
CA ILE A 51 1.81 6.63 -7.75
C ILE A 51 2.53 5.53 -8.54
N ALA A 52 3.87 5.50 -8.48
CA ALA A 52 4.69 4.46 -9.11
C ALA A 52 4.54 3.07 -8.44
N HIS A 53 3.97 3.01 -7.23
CA HIS A 53 3.82 1.77 -6.48
C HIS A 53 2.94 0.76 -7.24
N GLU A 54 3.34 -0.52 -7.23
CA GLU A 54 2.71 -1.59 -8.02
C GLU A 54 1.20 -1.78 -7.77
N TYR A 55 0.72 -1.32 -6.61
CA TYR A 55 -0.69 -1.32 -6.24
C TYR A 55 -1.51 -0.18 -6.87
N VAL A 56 -0.90 0.98 -7.13
CA VAL A 56 -1.55 2.17 -7.69
C VAL A 56 -1.28 2.30 -9.19
N ASN A 57 -0.09 1.90 -9.64
CA ASN A 57 0.37 2.00 -11.03
C ASN A 57 -0.53 1.25 -12.04
N VAL A 58 -1.36 0.31 -11.60
CA VAL A 58 -2.39 -0.30 -12.48
C VAL A 58 -3.45 0.69 -12.96
N TRP A 59 -3.63 1.80 -12.24
CA TRP A 59 -4.55 2.90 -12.56
C TRP A 59 -3.82 4.16 -13.04
N TYR A 60 -2.49 4.13 -13.10
CA TYR A 60 -1.72 5.28 -13.56
C TYR A 60 -1.87 5.41 -15.08
N ASP A 61 -2.51 6.48 -15.50
CA ASP A 61 -2.54 6.92 -16.89
C ASP A 61 -1.56 8.09 -17.02
N ALA A 62 -0.48 7.89 -17.77
CA ALA A 62 0.53 8.92 -18.01
C ALA A 62 0.05 10.02 -18.97
N SER A 63 -1.21 9.94 -19.43
CA SER A 63 -1.83 10.90 -20.36
C SER A 63 -2.68 11.99 -19.71
N GLU A 64 -2.78 12.05 -18.38
CA GLU A 64 -3.24 13.23 -17.61
C GLU A 64 -2.06 14.00 -16.98
#